data_AF-A0A267M2K6-F1
#
_entry.id   AF-A0A267M2K6-F1
#
_cell.length_a   1.000
_cell.length_b   1.000
_cell.length_c   1.000
_cell.angle_alpha   90.00
_cell.angle_beta   90.00
_cell.angle_gamma   90.00
#
_symmetry.space_group_name_H-M   'P 1'
#
loop_
_entity.id
_entity.type
_entity.pdbx_description
1 polymer ?
#
loop_
_entity_poly.entity_id
_entity_poly.type
_entity_poly.pdbx_seq_one_letter_code
_entity_poly.pdbx_strand_id
1 'polypeptide(L)'
;KDIRVIFILGAGSLRTGIDNHLVVEDIKKLTGSENWINTPQEQLNELNYLKQVEDVDWLGISPALTFEAGPEAAGYMLGNNTLLFNNNNESKVTSGTMARLVVNEIVHPKHHKERITLVDE
;
A
#
# COMPACT_ATOMS: atom_id res chain seq x y z
N LYS A 1 -26.41 -8.04 4.93
CA LYS A 1 -25.07 -8.04 5.55
C LYS A 1 -24.21 -7.24 4.60
N ASP A 2 -23.71 -6.09 5.04
CA ASP A 2 -22.78 -5.30 4.23
C ASP A 2 -21.43 -6.02 4.27
N ILE A 3 -20.93 -6.40 3.09
CA ILE A 3 -19.67 -7.13 2.94
C ILE A 3 -18.60 -6.09 2.68
N ARG A 4 -17.56 -6.08 3.53
CA ARG A 4 -16.36 -5.28 3.34
C ARG A 4 -15.18 -6.15 2.95
N VAL A 5 -14.38 -5.69 2.01
CA VAL A 5 -13.18 -6.40 1.53
C VAL A 5 -11.96 -5.50 1.69
N ILE A 6 -10.93 -5.99 2.38
CA ILE A 6 -9.68 -5.27 2.59
C ILE A 6 -8.57 -5.98 1.82
N PHE A 7 -7.85 -5.25 0.98
CA PHE A 7 -6.77 -5.74 0.15
C PHE A 7 -5.44 -5.19 0.66
N ILE A 8 -4.44 -6.06 0.81
CA ILE A 8 -3.04 -5.65 0.91
C ILE A 8 -2.49 -5.66 -0.51
N LEU A 9 -2.27 -4.47 -1.05
CA LEU A 9 -1.80 -4.24 -2.42
C LEU A 9 -0.27 -4.20 -2.47
N GLY A 10 0.29 -3.64 -3.55
CA GLY A 10 1.72 -3.37 -3.70
C GLY A 10 2.08 -1.88 -3.64
N ALA A 11 3.30 -1.59 -3.19
CA ALA A 11 3.90 -0.27 -3.22
C ALA A 11 4.08 0.28 -4.65
N GLY A 12 4.17 -0.59 -5.67
CA GLY A 12 4.35 -0.20 -7.08
C GLY A 12 3.29 0.77 -7.62
N SER A 13 2.10 0.77 -7.01
CA SER A 13 0.99 1.67 -7.37
C SER A 13 1.02 3.03 -6.67
N LEU A 14 1.99 3.29 -5.79
CA LEU A 14 2.20 4.58 -5.14
C LEU A 14 2.88 5.55 -6.10
N ARG A 15 2.74 6.84 -5.79
CA ARG A 15 3.35 7.95 -6.51
C ARG A 15 4.65 8.38 -5.83
N THR A 16 5.66 8.72 -6.61
CA THR A 16 6.96 9.19 -6.12
C THR A 16 7.59 10.19 -7.08
N GLY A 17 8.70 10.80 -6.68
CA GLY A 17 9.46 11.76 -7.48
C GLY A 17 8.78 13.13 -7.62
N ILE A 18 9.56 14.11 -8.08
CA ILE A 18 9.09 15.48 -8.34
C ILE A 18 8.06 15.52 -9.47
N ASP A 19 8.18 14.59 -10.41
CA ASP A 19 7.30 14.39 -11.56
C ASP A 19 6.08 13.49 -11.26
N ASN A 20 5.92 13.03 -10.00
CA ASN A 20 4.74 12.29 -9.53
C ASN A 20 4.43 11.02 -10.36
N HIS A 21 5.47 10.30 -10.79
CA HIS A 21 5.33 9.04 -11.51
C HIS A 21 5.01 7.88 -10.54
N LEU A 22 4.69 6.71 -11.08
CA LEU A 22 4.39 5.52 -10.26
C LEU A 22 5.67 4.78 -9.86
N VAL A 23 5.74 4.27 -8.64
CA VAL A 23 6.89 3.48 -8.14
C VAL A 23 7.20 2.28 -9.05
N VAL A 24 6.20 1.67 -9.69
CA VAL A 24 6.42 0.57 -10.64
C VAL A 24 7.32 0.98 -11.83
N GLU A 25 7.34 2.26 -12.21
CA GLU A 25 8.22 2.76 -13.27
C GLU A 25 9.68 2.81 -12.84
N ASP A 26 9.96 3.04 -11.55
CA ASP A 26 11.31 2.91 -11.01
C ASP A 26 11.73 1.44 -10.87
N ILE A 27 10.80 0.58 -10.45
CA ILE A 27 11.02 -0.87 -10.35
C ILE A 27 11.44 -1.46 -11.71
N LYS A 28 10.79 -1.06 -12.81
CA LYS A 28 11.12 -1.50 -14.19
C LYS A 28 12.57 -1.20 -14.60
N LYS A 29 13.22 -0.23 -13.95
CA LYS A 29 14.60 0.18 -14.26
C LYS A 29 15.64 -0.65 -13.48
N LEU A 30 15.21 -1.42 -12.47
CA LEU A 30 16.12 -2.24 -11.66
C LEU A 30 16.65 -3.42 -12.48
N THR A 31 17.94 -3.70 -12.37
CA THR A 31 18.58 -4.87 -12.99
C THR A 31 17.94 -6.15 -12.47
N GLY A 32 17.49 -7.03 -13.39
CA GLY A 32 16.86 -8.30 -13.03
C GLY A 32 15.35 -8.19 -12.76
N SER A 33 14.78 -6.99 -12.83
CA SER A 33 13.35 -6.74 -12.59
C SER A 33 12.44 -7.49 -13.56
N GLU A 34 12.90 -7.78 -14.78
CA GLU A 34 12.16 -8.53 -15.78
C GLU A 34 11.66 -9.91 -15.29
N ASN A 35 12.33 -10.49 -14.30
CA ASN A 35 11.97 -11.80 -13.74
C ASN A 35 10.85 -11.74 -12.70
N TRP A 36 10.51 -10.55 -12.20
CA TRP A 36 9.56 -10.38 -11.08
C TRP A 36 8.64 -9.15 -11.21
N ILE A 37 8.77 -8.35 -12.27
CA ILE A 37 7.99 -7.13 -12.51
C ILE A 37 6.47 -7.38 -12.62
N ASN A 38 6.06 -8.60 -12.99
CA ASN A 38 4.66 -8.94 -13.15
C ASN A 38 3.86 -8.69 -11.86
N THR A 39 4.41 -9.01 -10.68
CA THR A 39 3.70 -8.82 -9.42
C THR A 39 3.33 -7.34 -9.15
N PRO A 40 4.25 -6.38 -9.11
CA PRO A 40 3.90 -4.98 -8.89
C PRO A 40 3.06 -4.38 -10.02
N GLN A 41 3.18 -4.87 -11.26
CA GLN A 41 2.35 -4.43 -12.38
C GLN A 41 0.90 -4.92 -12.24
N GLU A 42 0.70 -6.17 -11.83
CA GLU A 42 -0.64 -6.72 -11.59
C GLU A 42 -1.31 -6.14 -10.34
N GLN A 43 -0.56 -5.81 -9.29
CA GLN A 43 -1.10 -5.08 -8.14
C GLN A 43 -1.56 -3.65 -8.48
N LEU A 44 -0.92 -3.01 -9.49
CA LEU A 44 -1.44 -1.76 -10.05
C LEU A 44 -2.72 -1.99 -10.86
N ASN A 45 -2.79 -3.07 -11.65
CA ASN A 45 -4.00 -3.44 -12.39
C ASN A 45 -5.17 -3.74 -11.44
N GLU A 46 -4.91 -4.46 -10.34
CA GLU A 46 -5.86 -4.72 -9.26
C GLU A 46 -6.41 -3.42 -8.68
N LEU A 47 -5.56 -2.46 -8.31
CA LEU A 47 -6.02 -1.15 -7.83
C LEU A 47 -6.87 -0.41 -8.88
N ASN A 48 -6.50 -0.47 -10.15
CA ASN A 48 -7.27 0.17 -11.22
C ASN A 48 -8.65 -0.48 -11.40
N TYR A 49 -8.73 -1.80 -11.23
CA TYR A 49 -10.00 -2.53 -11.21
C TYR A 49 -10.86 -2.13 -10.00
N LEU A 50 -10.29 -2.11 -8.79
CA LEU A 50 -11.01 -1.73 -7.57
C LEU A 50 -11.62 -0.32 -7.67
N LYS A 51 -10.93 0.63 -8.31
CA LYS A 51 -11.45 1.99 -8.56
C LYS A 51 -12.72 2.04 -9.43
N GLN A 52 -13.02 0.98 -10.18
CA GLN A 52 -14.24 0.85 -10.98
C GLN A 52 -15.37 0.14 -10.22
N VAL A 53 -15.10 -0.42 -9.04
CA VAL A 53 -16.08 -1.11 -8.21
C VAL A 53 -16.83 -0.10 -7.35
N GLU A 54 -18.12 0.09 -7.63
CA GLU A 54 -18.97 1.11 -6.99
C GLU A 54 -19.94 0.53 -5.96
N ASP A 55 -20.21 -0.77 -5.99
CA ASP A 55 -21.26 -1.46 -5.22
C ASP A 55 -20.73 -2.26 -4.01
N VAL A 56 -19.41 -2.32 -3.83
CA VAL A 56 -18.74 -2.99 -2.70
C VAL A 56 -17.97 -1.99 -1.85
N ASP A 57 -18.03 -2.13 -0.52
CA ASP A 57 -17.15 -1.38 0.39
C ASP A 57 -15.77 -2.05 0.40
N TRP A 58 -14.80 -1.45 -0.27
CA TRP A 58 -13.43 -1.94 -0.32
C TRP A 58 -12.44 -0.95 0.26
N LEU A 59 -11.36 -1.47 0.82
CA LEU A 59 -10.18 -0.70 1.22
C LEU A 59 -8.94 -1.34 0.63
N GLY A 60 -8.16 -0.57 -0.12
CA GLY A 60 -6.83 -0.96 -0.56
C GLY A 60 -5.75 -0.37 0.36
N ILE A 61 -4.81 -1.20 0.81
CA ILE A 61 -3.67 -0.75 1.61
C ILE A 61 -2.39 -1.09 0.85
N SER A 62 -1.73 -0.08 0.29
CA SER A 62 -0.39 -0.25 -0.29
C SER A 62 0.65 -0.16 0.82
N PRO A 63 1.50 -1.18 1.02
CA PRO A 63 2.59 -1.07 1.98
C PRO A 63 3.66 -0.06 1.53
N ALA A 64 4.59 0.25 2.43
CA ALA A 64 5.85 0.91 2.10
C ALA A 64 6.73 0.07 1.15
N LEU A 65 7.83 0.61 0.62
CA LEU A 65 8.73 -0.14 -0.29
C LEU A 65 9.23 -1.44 0.35
N THR A 66 9.64 -1.36 1.62
CA THR A 66 10.04 -2.52 2.40
C THR A 66 8.86 -2.96 3.25
N PHE A 67 8.31 -4.13 2.93
CA PHE A 67 7.30 -4.79 3.75
C PHE A 67 7.88 -6.10 4.30
N GLU A 68 8.16 -6.14 5.59
CA GLU A 68 8.87 -7.27 6.21
C GLU A 68 8.14 -7.83 7.44
N ALA A 69 8.47 -9.07 7.80
CA ALA A 69 7.98 -9.68 9.02
C ALA A 69 8.58 -8.97 10.24
N GLY A 70 7.74 -8.60 11.19
CA GLY A 70 8.19 -7.93 12.42
C GLY A 70 7.05 -7.61 13.38
N PRO A 71 7.38 -7.26 14.64
CA PRO A 71 6.39 -6.79 15.61
C PRO A 71 5.81 -5.43 15.19
N GLU A 72 4.68 -5.08 15.77
CA GLU A 72 4.09 -3.75 15.60
C GLU A 72 5.07 -2.66 16.07
N ALA A 73 5.28 -1.63 15.24
CA ALA A 73 6.04 -0.45 15.61
C ALA A 73 5.26 0.42 16.61
N ALA A 74 5.99 1.24 17.39
CA ALA A 74 5.38 2.14 18.38
C ALA A 74 4.35 3.11 17.77
N GLY A 75 4.53 3.47 16.50
CA GLY A 75 3.67 4.36 15.73
C GLY A 75 3.72 4.04 14.24
N TYR A 76 2.82 4.64 13.48
CA TYR A 76 2.84 4.62 12.02
C TYR A 76 2.22 5.90 11.47
N MET A 77 2.72 6.34 10.32
CA MET A 77 2.11 7.44 9.57
C MET A 77 1.23 6.87 8.46
N LEU A 78 0.07 7.51 8.23
CA LEU A 78 -0.81 7.20 7.10
C LEU A 78 -0.66 8.24 5.99
N GLY A 79 -0.89 7.78 4.78
CA GLY A 79 -1.01 8.61 3.60
C GLY A 79 -1.98 7.98 2.61
N ASN A 80 -2.13 8.63 1.47
CA ASN A 80 -3.07 8.18 0.45
C ASN A 80 -2.31 7.54 -0.71
N ASN A 81 -1.89 8.36 -1.66
CA ASN A 81 -1.38 7.89 -2.95
C ASN A 81 0.12 8.03 -3.13
N THR A 82 0.82 8.67 -2.20
CA THR A 82 2.23 9.03 -2.31
C THR A 82 3.07 8.10 -1.43
N LEU A 83 4.22 7.69 -1.93
CA LEU A 83 5.18 6.90 -1.19
C LEU A 83 5.64 7.66 0.06
N LEU A 84 5.58 7.00 1.21
CA LEU A 84 5.96 7.57 2.50
C LEU A 84 7.37 7.13 2.91
N PHE A 85 8.03 8.00 3.65
CA PHE A 85 9.31 7.78 4.32
C PHE A 85 9.18 8.17 5.78
N ASN A 86 9.76 7.38 6.66
CA ASN A 86 9.77 7.64 8.10
C ASN A 86 10.84 8.69 8.47
N ASN A 87 11.01 8.95 9.77
CA ASN A 87 11.98 9.93 10.26
C ASN A 87 13.44 9.55 9.97
N ASN A 88 13.70 8.26 9.70
CA ASN A 88 15.02 7.76 9.28
C ASN A 88 15.20 7.80 7.74
N ASN A 89 14.25 8.40 7.01
CA ASN A 89 14.21 8.43 5.55
C ASN A 89 14.11 7.03 4.92
N GLU A 90 13.44 6.10 5.60
CA GLU A 90 13.17 4.74 5.14
C GLU A 90 11.69 4.59 4.76
N SER A 91 11.42 3.97 3.61
CA SER A 91 10.07 3.51 3.28
C SER A 91 9.93 2.06 3.73
N LYS A 92 9.55 1.88 5.00
CA LYS A 92 9.48 0.58 5.68
C LYS A 92 8.22 0.42 6.52
N VAL A 93 7.60 -0.76 6.46
CA VAL A 93 6.52 -1.16 7.35
C VAL A 93 6.67 -2.63 7.75
N THR A 94 6.40 -2.95 9.01
CA THR A 94 6.35 -4.32 9.51
C THR A 94 4.97 -4.97 9.35
N SER A 95 4.93 -6.30 9.31
CA SER A 95 3.69 -7.08 9.33
C SER A 95 2.81 -6.80 10.54
N GLY A 96 3.40 -6.56 11.72
CA GLY A 96 2.65 -6.21 12.94
C GLY A 96 1.94 -4.87 12.82
N THR A 97 2.61 -3.84 12.27
CA THR A 97 1.99 -2.54 12.02
C THR A 97 0.86 -2.64 10.99
N MET A 98 1.09 -3.36 9.89
CA MET A 98 0.04 -3.62 8.89
C MET A 98 -1.18 -4.31 9.53
N ALA A 99 -0.95 -5.33 10.36
CA ALA A 99 -2.02 -6.03 11.05
C ALA A 99 -2.80 -5.11 11.99
N ARG A 100 -2.12 -4.21 12.73
CA ARG A 100 -2.80 -3.19 13.54
C ARG A 100 -3.71 -2.31 12.70
N LEU A 101 -3.24 -1.79 11.55
CA LEU A 101 -4.06 -0.97 10.67
C LEU A 101 -5.29 -1.73 10.16
N VAL A 102 -5.11 -2.97 9.69
CA VAL A 102 -6.20 -3.82 9.20
C VAL A 102 -7.24 -4.06 10.29
N VAL A 103 -6.82 -4.44 11.51
CA VAL A 103 -7.75 -4.66 12.63
C VAL A 103 -8.47 -3.37 13.00
N ASN A 104 -7.78 -2.23 13.03
CA ASN A 104 -8.40 -0.94 13.31
C ASN A 104 -9.48 -0.60 12.29
N GLU A 105 -9.24 -0.83 11.00
CA GLU A 105 -10.24 -0.60 9.96
C GLU A 105 -11.40 -1.58 10.05
N ILE A 106 -11.18 -2.83 10.46
CA ILE A 106 -12.27 -3.80 10.68
C ILE A 106 -13.18 -3.35 11.83
N VAL A 107 -12.62 -2.93 12.97
CA VAL A 107 -13.40 -2.58 14.17
C VAL A 107 -14.00 -1.18 14.08
N HIS A 108 -13.26 -0.22 13.50
CA HIS A 108 -13.67 1.17 13.34
C HIS A 108 -13.37 1.64 11.91
N PRO A 109 -14.24 1.29 10.94
CA PRO A 109 -14.11 1.70 9.55
C PRO A 109 -13.93 3.22 9.42
N LYS A 110 -12.85 3.66 8.77
CA LYS A 110 -12.64 5.07 8.42
C LYS A 110 -12.52 5.29 6.92
N HIS A 111 -11.91 4.34 6.22
CA HIS A 111 -11.58 4.48 4.82
C HIS A 111 -12.47 3.61 3.93
N HIS A 112 -13.07 4.21 2.90
CA HIS A 112 -14.09 3.56 2.08
C HIS A 112 -13.86 3.83 0.60
N LYS A 113 -13.82 2.76 -0.20
CA LYS A 113 -13.64 2.78 -1.65
C LYS A 113 -12.42 3.60 -2.07
N GLU A 114 -11.34 3.43 -1.33
CA GLU A 114 -10.10 4.17 -1.52
C GLU A 114 -8.86 3.33 -1.26
N ARG A 115 -7.71 3.87 -1.69
CA ARG A 115 -6.40 3.34 -1.33
C ARG A 115 -5.71 4.28 -0.35
N ILE A 116 -5.21 3.69 0.72
CA ILE A 116 -4.28 4.32 1.67
C ILE A 116 -2.91 3.62 1.65
N THR A 117 -1.94 4.23 2.32
CA THR A 117 -0.61 3.66 2.56
C THR A 117 -0.14 3.99 3.97
N LEU A 118 0.88 3.28 4.43
CA LEU A 118 1.46 3.46 5.75
C LEU A 118 2.97 3.22 5.74
N VAL A 119 3.65 3.84 6.69
CA VAL A 119 5.06 3.59 7.03
C VAL A 119 5.18 3.53 8.55
N ASP A 120 6.08 2.70 9.07
CA ASP A 120 6.42 2.73 10.50
C ASP A 120 7.01 4.10 10.86
N GLU A 121 6.79 4.58 12.08
CA GLU A 121 7.41 5.82 12.58
C GLU A 121 8.91 5.70 12.88
#